data_AF-A0AA43FKB7-F1
#
_entry.id   AF-A0AA43FKB7-F1
#
_cell.length_a   1.000
_cell.length_b   1.000
_cell.length_c   1.000
_cell.angle_alpha   90.00
_cell.angle_beta   90.00
_cell.angle_gamma   90.00
#
_symmetry.space_group_name_H-M   'P 1'
#
loop_
_entity.id
_entity.type
_entity.pdbx_description
1 polymer ?
#
loop_
_entity_poly.entity_id
_entity_poly.type
_entity_poly.pdbx_seq_one_letter_code
_entity_poly.pdbx_strand_id
1 'polypeptide(L)'
;MKICLVTLSPQGVKVLEKIREKIPDVDCYVHEKVDVPSWAKQFARVVELTERLFVEYEGLVYVAPCGAVTRAIAPLATDKKTDPAVVVVDVGGRHAISLLSGHEGGANDLALQVANAIGAEPVITTTTEAAKSLIVGVGMRRGRPAANIVEAVTEALAEV
;
A
#
# COMPACT_ATOMS: atom_id res chain seq x y z
N MET A 1 -8.17 9.83 -0.22
CA MET A 1 -7.52 8.91 0.73
C MET A 1 -6.32 9.59 1.35
N LYS A 2 -6.43 10.00 2.61
CA LYS A 2 -5.31 10.48 3.42
C LYS A 2 -4.48 9.27 3.86
N ILE A 3 -3.22 9.20 3.42
CA ILE A 3 -2.35 8.03 3.59
C ILE A 3 -1.18 8.37 4.52
N CYS A 4 -0.83 7.42 5.40
CA CYS A 4 0.43 7.46 6.12
C CYS A 4 1.29 6.23 5.84
N LEU A 5 2.61 6.44 5.88
CA LEU A 5 3.61 5.40 5.76
C LEU A 5 4.38 5.25 7.08
N VAL A 6 4.63 4.01 7.51
CA VAL A 6 5.25 3.71 8.81
C VAL A 6 6.39 2.72 8.64
N THR A 7 7.53 2.96 9.30
CA THR A 7 8.59 1.94 9.41
C THR A 7 9.30 1.96 10.75
N LEU A 8 9.90 0.82 11.10
CA LEU A 8 10.65 0.59 12.32
C LEU A 8 12.15 0.29 12.04
N SER A 9 12.60 0.38 10.79
CA SER A 9 13.94 -0.07 10.40
C SER A 9 14.64 0.89 9.44
N PRO A 10 15.99 0.95 9.43
CA PRO A 10 16.75 1.75 8.46
C PRO A 10 16.50 1.32 7.00
N GLN A 11 16.32 0.03 6.75
CA GLN A 11 16.00 -0.49 5.41
C GLN A 11 14.64 0.01 4.96
N GLY A 12 13.66 0.00 5.86
CA GLY A 12 12.32 0.49 5.55
C GLY A 12 12.26 1.98 5.27
N VAL A 13 13.15 2.81 5.85
CA VAL A 13 13.24 4.24 5.49
C VAL A 13 13.52 4.43 3.99
N LYS A 14 14.39 3.60 3.41
CA LYS A 14 14.70 3.64 1.98
C LYS A 14 13.50 3.25 1.11
N VAL A 15 12.65 2.34 1.60
CA VAL A 15 11.42 1.96 0.91
C VAL A 15 10.38 3.08 1.03
N LEU A 16 10.24 3.69 2.22
CA LEU A 16 9.36 4.85 2.42
C LEU A 16 9.70 5.99 1.48
N GLU A 17 10.99 6.29 1.31
CA GLU A 17 11.48 7.33 0.40
C GLU A 17 11.02 7.08 -1.05
N LYS A 18 11.16 5.85 -1.55
CA LYS A 18 10.68 5.49 -2.88
C LYS A 18 9.15 5.61 -3.01
N ILE A 19 8.41 5.19 -1.99
CA ILE A 19 6.94 5.29 -2.00
C ILE A 19 6.52 6.77 -2.08
N ARG A 20 7.05 7.63 -1.20
CA ARG A 20 6.65 9.05 -1.13
C ARG A 20 7.07 9.87 -2.35
N GLU A 21 8.10 9.47 -3.08
CA GLU A 21 8.49 10.11 -4.35
C GLU A 21 7.45 9.86 -5.46
N LYS A 22 6.69 8.77 -5.38
CA LYS A 22 5.71 8.35 -6.39
C LYS A 22 4.27 8.56 -5.97
N ILE A 23 4.01 8.53 -4.67
CA ILE A 23 2.69 8.76 -4.07
C ILE A 23 2.77 10.09 -3.30
N PRO A 24 2.26 11.19 -3.88
CA PRO A 24 2.28 12.50 -3.22
C PRO A 24 1.33 12.54 -2.01
N ASP A 25 1.49 13.57 -1.18
CA ASP A 25 0.59 13.87 -0.04
C ASP A 25 0.48 12.77 1.04
N VAL A 26 1.60 12.08 1.28
CA VAL A 26 1.72 11.06 2.34
C VAL A 26 2.43 11.60 3.58
N ASP A 27 1.90 11.28 4.76
CA ASP A 27 2.61 11.48 6.02
C ASP A 27 3.55 10.30 6.30
N CYS A 28 4.76 10.55 6.79
CA CYS A 28 5.73 9.49 7.09
C CYS A 28 6.04 9.42 8.58
N TYR A 29 6.10 8.21 9.12
CA TYR A 29 6.43 7.92 10.51
C TYR A 29 7.59 6.93 10.61
N VAL A 30 8.62 7.26 11.40
CA VAL A 30 9.82 6.44 11.58
C VAL A 30 10.07 6.23 13.07
N HIS A 31 10.39 5.01 13.47
CA HIS A 31 10.67 4.71 14.87
C HIS A 31 11.92 5.48 15.34
N GLU A 32 11.86 6.09 16.52
CA GLU A 32 12.93 6.91 17.12
C GLU A 32 14.31 6.22 17.29
N LYS A 33 14.36 4.89 17.19
CA LYS A 33 15.59 4.10 17.27
C LYS A 33 16.33 4.02 15.92
N VAL A 34 15.75 4.57 14.88
CA VAL A 34 16.30 4.70 13.53
C VAL A 34 16.60 6.17 13.29
N ASP A 35 17.60 6.46 12.45
CA ASP A 35 17.82 7.83 11.99
C ASP A 35 16.57 8.35 11.27
N VAL A 36 15.93 9.37 11.84
CA VAL A 36 14.65 9.91 11.38
C VAL A 36 14.92 11.04 10.39
N PRO A 37 14.57 10.88 9.11
CA PRO A 37 14.73 11.94 8.14
C PRO A 37 13.86 13.16 8.50
N SER A 38 14.29 14.36 8.13
CA SER A 38 13.59 15.63 8.44
C SER A 38 12.16 15.72 7.92
N TRP A 39 11.80 14.88 6.94
CA TRP A 39 10.47 14.79 6.35
C TRP A 39 9.55 13.78 7.06
N ALA A 40 10.03 13.08 8.07
CA ALA A 40 9.26 12.08 8.82
C ALA A 40 9.04 12.52 10.27
N LYS A 41 7.91 12.10 10.84
CA LYS A 41 7.57 12.24 12.26
C LYS A 41 8.13 11.03 13.02
N GLN A 42 8.74 11.27 14.18
CA GLN A 42 9.24 10.17 15.01
C GLN A 42 8.12 9.54 15.87
N PHE A 43 8.26 8.26 16.21
CA PHE A 43 7.41 7.58 17.20
C PHE A 43 8.20 6.56 18.02
N ALA A 44 7.71 6.25 19.22
CA ALA A 44 8.36 5.33 20.15
C ALA A 44 7.76 3.91 20.13
N ARG A 45 6.44 3.80 20.06
CA ARG A 45 5.71 2.52 20.18
C ARG A 45 4.72 2.36 19.04
N VAL A 46 4.84 1.26 18.30
CA VAL A 46 3.99 1.01 17.12
C VAL A 46 2.51 0.88 17.49
N VAL A 47 2.19 0.23 18.62
CA VAL A 47 0.79 0.04 19.05
C VAL A 47 0.10 1.38 19.30
N GLU A 48 0.71 2.25 20.09
CA GLU A 48 0.18 3.60 20.40
C GLU A 48 0.09 4.49 19.16
N LEU A 49 1.09 4.41 18.27
CA LEU A 49 1.02 5.10 16.98
C LEU A 49 -0.17 4.57 16.17
N THR A 50 -0.30 3.25 16.04
CA THR A 50 -1.35 2.61 15.25
C THR A 50 -2.74 2.98 15.77
N GLU A 51 -2.98 3.01 17.09
CA GLU A 51 -4.23 3.47 17.70
C GLU A 51 -4.67 4.84 17.20
N ARG A 52 -3.74 5.79 17.15
CA ARG A 52 -4.00 7.13 16.62
C ARG A 52 -4.22 7.13 15.10
N LEU A 53 -3.31 6.48 14.37
CA LEU A 53 -3.34 6.48 12.90
C LEU A 53 -4.59 5.79 12.34
N PHE A 54 -5.11 4.78 13.05
CA PHE A 54 -6.29 4.01 12.63
C PHE A 54 -7.56 4.88 12.54
N VAL A 55 -7.60 5.99 13.28
CA VAL A 55 -8.71 6.96 13.27
C VAL A 55 -8.43 8.14 12.34
N GLU A 56 -7.17 8.57 12.25
CA GLU A 56 -6.78 9.80 11.55
C GLU A 56 -6.56 9.65 10.03
N TYR A 57 -6.41 8.41 9.55
CA TYR A 57 -6.03 8.11 8.17
C TYR A 57 -6.99 7.12 7.53
N GLU A 58 -7.13 7.22 6.22
CA GLU A 58 -7.93 6.30 5.41
C GLU A 58 -7.07 5.14 4.88
N GLY A 59 -5.74 5.31 4.82
CA GLY A 59 -4.79 4.30 4.36
C GLY A 59 -3.49 4.27 5.17
N LEU A 60 -3.12 3.10 5.66
CA LEU A 60 -1.90 2.88 6.45
C LEU A 60 -1.00 1.89 5.72
N VAL A 61 0.21 2.32 5.36
CA VAL A 61 1.22 1.47 4.71
C VAL A 61 2.37 1.23 5.67
N TYR A 62 2.56 -0.01 6.10
CA TYR A 62 3.64 -0.39 7.01
C TYR A 62 4.78 -1.07 6.26
N VAL A 63 5.97 -0.48 6.23
CA VAL A 63 7.20 -1.19 5.83
C VAL A 63 7.80 -1.86 7.05
N ALA A 64 7.28 -3.03 7.39
CA ALA A 64 7.57 -3.75 8.63
C ALA A 64 7.18 -5.25 8.53
N PRO A 65 7.63 -6.11 9.48
CA PRO A 65 7.14 -7.49 9.55
C PRO A 65 5.62 -7.55 9.72
N CYS A 66 4.93 -8.32 8.87
CA CYS A 66 3.47 -8.44 8.87
C CYS A 66 2.91 -8.79 10.25
N GLY A 67 3.49 -9.77 10.95
CA GLY A 67 3.03 -10.16 12.28
C GLY A 67 3.14 -9.08 13.36
N ALA A 68 3.99 -8.06 13.19
CA ALA A 68 4.02 -6.92 14.11
C ALA A 68 2.83 -5.99 13.85
N VAL A 69 2.56 -5.72 12.57
CA VAL A 69 1.43 -4.88 12.13
C VAL A 69 0.11 -5.54 12.49
N THR A 70 -0.05 -6.84 12.22
CA THR A 70 -1.27 -7.59 12.56
C THR A 70 -1.59 -7.48 14.05
N ARG A 71 -0.59 -7.61 14.94
CA ARG A 71 -0.80 -7.48 16.39
C ARG A 71 -1.18 -6.06 16.80
N ALA A 72 -0.64 -5.04 16.14
CA ALA A 72 -0.96 -3.65 16.42
C ALA A 72 -2.38 -3.26 16.00
N ILE A 73 -2.86 -3.79 14.86
CA ILE A 73 -4.21 -3.49 14.36
C ILE A 73 -5.30 -4.40 14.93
N ALA A 74 -4.95 -5.62 15.39
CA ALA A 74 -5.90 -6.61 15.89
C ALA A 74 -6.90 -6.08 16.94
N PRO A 75 -6.49 -5.28 17.96
CA PRO A 75 -7.45 -4.75 18.94
C PRO A 75 -8.34 -3.63 18.41
N LEU A 76 -8.06 -3.10 17.21
CA LEU A 76 -8.72 -1.92 16.63
C LEU A 76 -9.67 -2.27 15.49
N ALA A 77 -9.47 -3.42 14.84
CA ALA A 77 -10.29 -3.85 13.72
C ALA A 77 -11.73 -4.13 14.17
N THR A 78 -12.70 -3.48 13.52
CA THR A 78 -14.12 -3.53 13.88
C THR A 78 -15.01 -3.88 12.69
N ASP A 79 -14.96 -3.09 11.62
CA ASP A 79 -15.76 -3.28 10.42
C ASP A 79 -14.95 -2.92 9.17
N LYS A 80 -14.84 -3.86 8.23
CA LYS A 80 -14.14 -3.71 6.94
C LYS A 80 -14.62 -2.52 6.09
N LYS A 81 -15.78 -1.94 6.39
CA LYS A 81 -16.34 -0.77 5.69
C LYS A 81 -15.87 0.57 6.26
N THR A 82 -15.45 0.58 7.52
CA THR A 82 -15.07 1.81 8.25
C THR A 82 -13.61 1.78 8.69
N ASP A 83 -13.07 0.59 8.93
CA ASP A 83 -11.65 0.39 9.21
C ASP A 83 -10.82 0.84 8.00
N PRO A 84 -9.69 1.55 8.22
CA PRO A 84 -8.88 2.05 7.12
C PRO A 84 -8.23 0.92 6.32
N ALA A 85 -7.85 1.23 5.08
CA ALA A 85 -7.02 0.35 4.28
C ALA A 85 -5.68 0.11 4.98
N VAL A 86 -5.30 -1.16 5.20
CA VAL A 86 -3.96 -1.49 5.74
C VAL A 86 -3.19 -2.32 4.73
N VAL A 87 -2.01 -1.82 4.35
CA VAL A 87 -1.05 -2.50 3.49
C VAL A 87 0.25 -2.74 4.24
N VAL A 88 0.81 -3.94 4.09
CA VAL A 88 2.14 -4.26 4.62
C VAL A 88 3.11 -4.48 3.48
N VAL A 89 4.27 -3.84 3.56
CA VAL A 89 5.40 -4.04 2.66
C VAL A 89 6.55 -4.66 3.44
N ASP A 90 7.17 -5.73 2.92
CA ASP A 90 8.37 -6.25 3.57
C ASP A 90 9.54 -5.26 3.46
N VAL A 91 10.48 -5.31 4.39
CA VAL A 91 11.61 -4.34 4.44
C VAL A 91 12.53 -4.39 3.22
N GLY A 92 12.45 -5.45 2.41
CA GLY A 92 13.13 -5.55 1.12
C GLY A 92 12.36 -4.90 -0.05
N GLY A 93 11.13 -4.44 0.18
CA GLY A 93 10.27 -3.88 -0.86
C GLY A 93 9.88 -4.90 -1.93
N ARG A 94 9.74 -6.18 -1.58
CA ARG A 94 9.46 -7.27 -2.53
C ARG A 94 7.97 -7.54 -2.69
N HIS A 95 7.19 -7.40 -1.61
CA HIS A 95 5.75 -7.65 -1.63
C HIS A 95 4.99 -6.49 -0.99
N ALA A 96 3.86 -6.10 -1.58
CA ALA A 96 2.87 -5.19 -1.00
C ALA A 96 1.56 -5.95 -0.74
N ILE A 97 1.29 -6.26 0.52
CA ILE A 97 0.23 -7.17 0.96
C ILE A 97 -0.99 -6.36 1.38
N SER A 98 -2.13 -6.57 0.72
CA SER A 98 -3.44 -6.05 1.16
C SER A 98 -3.88 -6.81 2.42
N LEU A 99 -3.75 -6.18 3.60
CA LEU A 99 -3.87 -6.86 4.90
C LEU A 99 -5.27 -6.70 5.53
N LEU A 100 -5.83 -5.49 5.56
CA LEU A 100 -7.13 -5.18 6.16
C LEU A 100 -7.92 -4.25 5.25
N SER A 101 -9.25 -4.39 5.23
CA SER A 101 -10.16 -3.53 4.46
C SER A 101 -9.86 -3.54 2.96
N GLY A 102 -9.80 -4.76 2.38
CA GLY A 102 -9.47 -5.04 0.98
C GLY A 102 -10.33 -4.32 -0.07
N HIS A 103 -11.35 -5.01 -0.60
CA HIS A 103 -12.10 -4.54 -1.77
C HIS A 103 -12.78 -3.17 -1.58
N GLU A 104 -13.78 -3.09 -0.69
CA GLU A 104 -14.54 -1.85 -0.47
C GLU A 104 -13.75 -0.81 0.35
N GLY A 105 -12.85 -1.26 1.21
CA GLY A 105 -12.05 -0.39 2.07
C GLY A 105 -10.78 0.15 1.41
N GLY A 106 -10.46 -0.29 0.18
CA GLY A 106 -9.40 0.29 -0.64
C GLY A 106 -7.99 -0.28 -0.45
N ALA A 107 -7.77 -1.28 0.40
CA ALA A 107 -6.43 -1.85 0.58
C ALA A 107 -5.90 -2.61 -0.63
N ASN A 108 -6.78 -3.16 -1.48
CA ASN A 108 -6.37 -3.78 -2.74
C ASN A 108 -5.75 -2.74 -3.69
N ASP A 109 -6.45 -1.63 -3.90
CA ASP A 109 -5.98 -0.54 -4.76
C ASP A 109 -4.73 0.12 -4.18
N LEU A 110 -4.67 0.32 -2.86
CA LEU A 110 -3.49 0.84 -2.18
C LEU A 110 -2.29 -0.09 -2.33
N ALA A 111 -2.49 -1.42 -2.23
CA ALA A 111 -1.42 -2.39 -2.43
C ALA A 111 -0.87 -2.35 -3.87
N LEU A 112 -1.75 -2.23 -4.88
CA LEU A 112 -1.34 -2.04 -6.28
C LEU A 112 -0.57 -0.73 -6.49
N GLN A 113 -1.04 0.37 -5.91
CA GLN A 113 -0.36 1.67 -6.01
C GLN A 113 1.04 1.62 -5.40
N VAL A 114 1.16 1.05 -4.21
CA VAL A 114 2.45 0.88 -3.52
C VAL A 114 3.36 -0.07 -4.31
N ALA A 115 2.83 -1.20 -4.79
CA ALA A 115 3.56 -2.15 -5.63
C ALA A 115 4.15 -1.47 -6.87
N ASN A 116 3.32 -0.73 -7.61
CA ASN A 116 3.74 0.02 -8.78
C ASN A 116 4.77 1.11 -8.47
N ALA A 117 4.67 1.76 -7.31
CA ALA A 117 5.60 2.81 -6.88
C ALA A 117 7.03 2.27 -6.65
N ILE A 118 7.16 1.06 -6.12
CA ILE A 118 8.48 0.51 -5.70
C ILE A 118 8.94 -0.71 -6.49
N GLY A 119 8.13 -1.21 -7.43
CA GLY A 119 8.39 -2.45 -8.15
C GLY A 119 8.24 -3.70 -7.28
N ALA A 120 7.34 -3.68 -6.30
CA ALA A 120 7.00 -4.85 -5.49
C ALA A 120 5.91 -5.69 -6.16
N GLU A 121 5.79 -6.95 -5.75
CA GLU A 121 4.68 -7.82 -6.11
C GLU A 121 3.46 -7.52 -5.22
N PRO A 122 2.29 -7.16 -5.77
CA PRO A 122 1.08 -7.01 -4.98
C PRO A 122 0.55 -8.38 -4.55
N VAL A 123 0.27 -8.56 -3.26
CA VAL A 123 -0.35 -9.78 -2.72
C VAL A 123 -1.79 -9.46 -2.31
N ILE A 124 -2.73 -9.86 -3.17
CA ILE A 124 -4.16 -9.63 -2.98
C ILE A 124 -4.89 -10.98 -3.04
N THR A 125 -5.55 -11.33 -1.95
CA THR A 125 -6.17 -12.66 -1.79
C THR A 125 -7.70 -12.60 -1.68
N THR A 126 -8.30 -11.43 -1.87
CA THR A 126 -9.76 -11.26 -1.80
C THR A 126 -10.45 -12.08 -2.89
N THR A 127 -11.60 -12.71 -2.57
CA THR A 127 -12.35 -13.57 -3.49
C THR A 127 -12.67 -12.90 -4.82
N THR A 128 -13.10 -11.62 -4.79
CA THR A 128 -13.44 -10.87 -6.00
C THR A 128 -12.25 -10.69 -6.94
N GLU A 129 -11.05 -10.51 -6.39
CA GLU A 129 -9.82 -10.39 -7.18
C GLU A 129 -9.39 -11.76 -7.72
N ALA A 130 -9.40 -12.79 -6.85
CA ALA A 130 -9.01 -14.14 -7.23
C ALA A 130 -9.94 -14.79 -8.26
N ALA A 131 -11.21 -14.36 -8.30
CA ALA A 131 -12.22 -14.86 -9.24
C ALA A 131 -12.20 -14.14 -10.60
N LYS A 132 -11.33 -13.13 -10.82
CA LYS A 132 -11.18 -12.50 -12.14
C LYS A 132 -10.73 -13.54 -13.16
N SER A 133 -11.57 -13.79 -14.15
CA SER A 133 -11.30 -14.74 -15.23
C SER A 133 -10.45 -14.16 -16.36
N LEU A 134 -10.34 -12.84 -16.41
CA LEU A 134 -9.64 -12.12 -17.45
C LEU A 134 -8.66 -11.13 -16.85
N ILE A 135 -7.40 -11.25 -17.24
CA ILE A 135 -6.31 -10.35 -16.84
C ILE A 135 -5.71 -9.80 -18.14
N VAL A 136 -5.74 -8.48 -18.30
CA VAL A 136 -5.16 -7.81 -19.46
C VAL A 136 -3.77 -7.29 -19.09
N GLY A 137 -2.73 -7.91 -19.64
CA GLY A 137 -1.37 -7.39 -19.56
C GLY A 137 -1.11 -6.38 -20.67
N VAL A 138 -0.67 -5.17 -20.32
CA VAL A 138 -0.37 -4.11 -21.31
C VAL A 138 1.14 -3.91 -21.43
N GLY A 139 1.67 -4.15 -22.63
CA GLY A 139 3.05 -3.81 -23.00
C GLY A 139 3.07 -2.73 -24.09
N MET A 140 3.88 -1.68 -23.91
CA MET A 140 3.93 -0.55 -24.87
C MET A 140 5.35 0.01 -25.04
N ARG A 141 5.60 0.63 -26.21
CA ARG A 141 6.80 1.45 -26.41
C ARG A 141 6.65 2.79 -25.68
N ARG A 142 7.77 3.34 -25.18
CA ARG A 142 7.79 4.64 -24.50
C ARG A 142 7.20 5.74 -25.38
N GLY A 143 6.41 6.63 -24.76
CA GLY A 143 5.80 7.77 -25.44
C GLY A 143 4.51 7.45 -26.23
N ARG A 144 3.97 6.23 -26.10
CA ARG A 144 2.64 5.94 -26.67
C ARG A 144 1.55 6.71 -25.90
N PRO A 145 0.58 7.34 -26.59
CA PRO A 145 -0.53 7.99 -25.91
C PRO A 145 -1.40 6.98 -25.17
N ALA A 146 -1.93 7.37 -24.01
CA ALA A 146 -2.82 6.52 -23.22
C ALA A 146 -4.08 6.11 -24.01
N ALA A 147 -4.60 7.00 -24.85
CA ALA A 147 -5.78 6.74 -25.68
C ALA A 147 -5.61 5.49 -26.57
N ASN A 148 -4.45 5.32 -27.21
CA ASN A 148 -4.17 4.16 -28.06
C ASN A 148 -4.13 2.84 -27.28
N ILE A 149 -3.71 2.89 -26.02
CA ILE A 149 -3.69 1.71 -25.15
C ILE A 149 -5.12 1.32 -24.79
N VAL A 150 -5.92 2.30 -24.38
CA VAL A 150 -7.32 2.10 -24.01
C VAL A 150 -8.11 1.55 -25.18
N GLU A 151 -7.89 2.10 -26.38
CA GLU A 151 -8.48 1.62 -27.64
C GLU A 151 -8.10 0.16 -27.90
N ALA A 152 -6.81 -0.18 -27.91
CA ALA A 152 -6.35 -1.55 -28.13
C ALA A 152 -6.89 -2.55 -27.09
N VAL A 153 -7.00 -2.15 -25.83
CA VAL A 153 -7.59 -2.99 -24.77
C VAL A 153 -9.09 -3.17 -25.02
N THR A 154 -9.81 -2.10 -25.37
CA THR A 154 -11.26 -2.16 -25.59
C THR A 154 -11.60 -2.99 -26.83
N GLU A 155 -10.84 -2.86 -27.91
CA GLU A 155 -10.96 -3.70 -29.09
C GLU A 155 -10.73 -5.18 -28.75
N ALA A 156 -9.64 -5.50 -28.05
CA ALA A 156 -9.34 -6.87 -27.65
C ALA A 156 -10.42 -7.47 -26.74
N LEU A 157 -11.00 -6.67 -25.84
CA LEU A 157 -12.08 -7.10 -24.95
C LEU A 157 -13.41 -7.31 -25.68
N ALA A 158 -13.64 -6.67 -26.83
CA ALA A 158 -14.86 -6.84 -27.61
C ALA A 158 -14.93 -8.21 -28.32
N GLU A 159 -13.82 -8.93 -28.39
CA GLU A 159 -13.70 -10.25 -29.02
C GLU A 159 -13.86 -11.44 -28.04
N VAL A 160 -14.03 -11.16 -26.74
CA VAL A 160 -14.10 -12.16 -25.65
C VAL A 160 -15.49 -12.23 -25.04
#